data_AF-A0A966KG52-F1
#
_entry.id   AF-A0A966KG52-F1
#
_cell.length_a   1.000
_cell.length_b   1.000
_cell.length_c   1.000
_cell.angle_alpha   90.00
_cell.angle_beta   90.00
_cell.angle_gamma   90.00
#
_symmetry.space_group_name_H-M   'P 1'
#
loop_
_entity.id
_entity.type
_entity.pdbx_description
1 polymer ?
#
loop_
_entity_poly.entity_id
_entity_poly.type
_entity_poly.pdbx_seq_one_letter_code
_entity_poly.pdbx_strand_id
1 'polypeptide(L)' 'MQKKLTITNNIRSLRFNSNEMTQNDLANKVGVTRQTIVAIEKAKYYPTLELAFLIARV' A
#
# COMPACT_ATOMS: atom_id res chain seq x y z
N MET A 1 -15.05 20.52 16.97
CA MET A 1 -13.78 19.88 16.56
C MET A 1 -14.03 19.10 15.28
N GLN A 2 -13.30 19.36 14.19
CA GLN A 2 -13.46 18.63 12.93
C GLN A 2 -13.05 17.16 13.12
N LYS A 3 -13.91 16.25 12.67
CA LYS A 3 -13.67 14.80 12.69
C LYS A 3 -12.55 14.50 11.68
N LYS A 4 -11.37 14.11 12.18
CA LYS A 4 -10.23 13.74 11.34
C LYS A 4 -10.63 12.52 10.50
N LEU A 5 -10.66 12.68 9.18
CA LEU A 5 -10.90 11.57 8.26
C LEU A 5 -9.69 10.64 8.30
N THR A 6 -9.90 9.42 8.79
CA THR A 6 -8.87 8.37 8.77
C THR A 6 -9.02 7.58 7.49
N ILE A 7 -8.06 7.72 6.57
CA ILE A 7 -8.01 6.91 5.35
C ILE A 7 -7.48 5.52 5.72
N THR A 8 -8.20 4.48 5.30
CA THR A 8 -7.81 3.07 5.47
C THR A 8 -7.55 2.43 4.10
N ASN A 9 -6.98 1.21 4.08
CA ASN A 9 -6.73 0.47 2.85
C ASN A 9 -6.81 -1.04 3.07
N ASN A 10 -6.99 -1.78 1.98
CA ASN A 10 -7.06 -3.25 1.96
C ASN A 10 -5.85 -3.90 1.27
N ILE A 11 -4.75 -3.14 1.12
CA ILE A 11 -3.60 -3.52 0.27
C ILE A 11 -2.99 -4.85 0.74
N ARG A 12 -2.91 -5.08 2.06
CA ARG A 12 -2.38 -6.32 2.63
C ARG A 12 -3.14 -7.56 2.11
N SER A 13 -4.47 -7.52 2.17
CA SER A 13 -5.32 -8.64 1.77
C SER A 13 -5.29 -8.84 0.26
N LEU A 14 -5.38 -7.76 -0.51
CA LEU A 14 -5.32 -7.81 -1.99
C LEU A 14 -3.98 -8.36 -2.47
N ARG A 15 -2.87 -7.89 -1.88
CA ARG A 15 -1.53 -8.40 -2.16
C ARG A 15 -1.43 -9.89 -1.87
N PHE A 16 -1.91 -10.36 -0.71
CA PHE A 16 -1.85 -11.78 -0.36
C PHE A 16 -2.70 -12.65 -1.30
N ASN A 17 -3.89 -12.17 -1.69
CA ASN A 17 -4.74 -12.87 -2.65
C ASN A 17 -4.16 -12.89 -4.08
N SER A 18 -3.20 -11.99 -4.37
CA SER A 18 -2.44 -11.99 -5.62
C SER A 18 -1.24 -12.94 -5.50
N ASN A 19 -1.51 -14.26 -5.46
CA ASN A 19 -0.51 -15.33 -5.42
C ASN A 19 0.49 -15.22 -4.25
N GLU A 20 0.01 -14.94 -3.04
CA GLU A 20 0.84 -14.82 -1.82
C GLU A 20 1.98 -13.79 -1.94
N MET A 21 1.84 -12.80 -2.82
CA MET A 21 2.85 -11.79 -3.11
C MET A 21 3.39 -11.17 -1.82
N THR A 22 4.71 -11.08 -1.64
CA THR A 22 5.28 -10.49 -0.44
C THR A 22 5.28 -8.96 -0.51
N GLN A 23 5.47 -8.29 0.64
CA GLN A 23 5.65 -6.84 0.67
C GLN A 23 6.85 -6.38 -0.16
N ASN A 24 7.89 -7.21 -0.24
CA ASN A 24 9.08 -6.91 -1.03
C ASN A 24 8.79 -6.99 -2.53
N ASP A 25 7.99 -7.97 -2.95
CA ASP A 25 7.60 -8.13 -4.36
C ASP A 25 6.76 -6.94 -4.85
N LEU A 26 5.76 -6.53 -4.06
CA LEU A 26 4.97 -5.34 -4.38
C LEU A 26 5.85 -4.09 -4.43
N ALA A 27 6.77 -3.93 -3.46
CA ALA A 27 7.69 -2.81 -3.41
C ALA A 27 8.57 -2.73 -4.66
N ASN A 28 9.12 -3.87 -5.09
CA ASN A 28 9.92 -3.99 -6.31
C ASN A 28 9.11 -3.63 -7.56
N LYS A 29 7.86 -4.10 -7.66
CA LYS A 29 6.97 -3.83 -8.80
C LYS A 29 6.60 -2.35 -8.93
N VAL A 30 6.43 -1.63 -7.82
CA VAL A 30 6.03 -0.21 -7.82
C VAL A 30 7.19 0.76 -7.57
N GLY A 31 8.43 0.26 -7.48
CA GLY A 31 9.63 1.07 -7.39
C GLY A 31 9.84 1.79 -6.05
N VAL A 32 9.40 1.18 -4.93
CA VAL A 32 9.56 1.76 -3.58
C VAL A 32 10.25 0.77 -2.64
N THR A 33 10.56 1.21 -1.42
CA THR A 33 11.11 0.32 -0.39
C THR A 33 10.02 -0.57 0.22
N ARG A 34 10.40 -1.75 0.71
CA ARG A 34 9.50 -2.61 1.50
C ARG A 34 8.89 -1.85 2.69
N GLN A 35 9.67 -0.99 3.35
CA GLN A 35 9.24 -0.17 4.48
C GLN A 35 8.11 0.79 4.10
N THR A 36 8.14 1.34 2.88
CA THR A 36 7.04 2.14 2.32
C THR A 36 5.76 1.32 2.26
N ILE A 37 5.80 0.11 1.70
CA ILE A 37 4.62 -0.79 1.65
C ILE A 37 4.12 -1.13 3.06
N VAL A 38 5.02 -1.42 4.01
CA VAL A 38 4.65 -1.69 5.42
C VAL A 38 3.93 -0.49 6.05
N ALA A 39 4.41 0.73 5.81
CA ALA A 39 3.80 1.94 6.35
C ALA A 39 2.40 2.20 5.75
N ILE A 40 2.24 1.94 4.45
CA ILE A 40 0.95 2.02 3.75
C ILE A 40 -0.03 1.00 4.33
N GLU A 41 0.35 -0.28 4.40
CA GLU A 41 -0.54 -1.33 4.93
C GLU A 41 -0.98 -1.09 6.38
N LYS A 42 -0.17 -0.38 7.16
CA LYS A 42 -0.49 0.01 8.55
C LYS A 42 -1.24 1.34 8.65
N ALA A 43 -1.62 1.95 7.52
CA ALA A 43 -2.23 3.28 7.43
C ALA A 43 -1.43 4.38 8.15
N LYS A 44 -0.10 4.20 8.29
CA LYS A 44 0.82 5.18 8.88
C LYS A 44 1.32 6.20 7.85
N TYR A 45 1.16 5.88 6.58
CA TYR A 45 1.52 6.73 5.45
C TYR A 45 0.44 6.59 4.37
N TYR A 46 -0.02 7.72 3.85
CA TYR A 46 -0.90 7.75 2.69
C TYR A 46 -0.02 7.87 1.45
N PRO A 47 -0.11 6.91 0.50
CA PRO A 47 0.68 6.98 -0.72
C PRO A 47 0.36 8.25 -1.50
N THR A 48 1.31 8.72 -2.31
CA THR A 48 1.01 9.70 -3.35
C THR A 48 -0.05 9.14 -4.30
N LEU A 49 -0.75 10.01 -5.00
CA LEU A 49 -1.76 9.60 -5.99
C LEU A 49 -1.14 8.64 -7.02
N GLU A 50 0.06 8.95 -7.51
CA GLU A 50 0.83 8.11 -8.42
C GLU A 50 1.09 6.72 -7.85
N LEU A 51 1.62 6.63 -6.63
CA LEU A 51 1.92 5.35 -6.00
C LEU A 51 0.65 4.52 -5.76
N ALA A 52 -0.47 5.16 -5.42
CA ALA A 52 -1.75 4.48 -5.29
C ALA A 52 -2.20 3.82 -6.61
N PHE A 53 -2.04 4.53 -7.73
CA PHE A 53 -2.35 3.97 -9.06
C PHE A 53 -1.38 2.87 -9.49
N LEU A 54 -0.08 2.99 -9.15
CA LEU A 54 0.89 1.92 -9.41
C LEU A 54 0.52 0.65 -8.63
N ILE A 55 0.18 0.77 -7.34
CA ILE A 55 -0.24 -0.37 -6.52
C ILE A 55 -1.53 -1.01 -7.07
N ALA A 56 -2.47 -0.21 -7.58
CA ALA A 56 -3.74 -0.71 -8.10
C ALA A 56 -3.61 -1.50 -9.44
N ARG A 57 -2.47 -1.40 -10.13
CA ARG A 57 -2.20 -2.11 -11.40
C ARG A 57 -1.44 -3.42 -11.22
N VAL A 58 -1.02 -3.74 -10.00
CA VAL A 58 -0.25 -4.94 -9.64
C VAL A 58 -1.17 -6.07 -9.20
#